data_AF-A0A2V7QEB5-F1
#
_entry.id   AF-A0A2V7QEB5-F1
#
_cell.length_a   1.000
_cell.length_b   1.000
_cell.length_c   1.000
_cell.angle_alpha   90.00
_cell.angle_beta   90.00
_cell.angle_gamma   90.00
#
_symmetry.space_group_name_H-M   'P 1'
#
loop_
_entity.id
_entity.type
_entity.pdbx_description
1 polymer ?
#
loop_
_entity_poly.entity_id
_entity_poly.type
_entity_poly.pdbx_seq_one_letter_code
_entity_poly.pdbx_strand_id
1 'polypeptide(L)'
;GVRFVLYTTQPPISEPSRPLTAMGYADLTDQSTSSAAVLGVAVLGGTGPTPVTYVSYTVARSAAPAPAWAVVGFVTDGATLLDLTSAVTATSTLLTVQTAVDDATDGTHVSETGTLSRTWKNSADFSLTSGAETVRATGGVQLDTTGHTWGSGSVAVTVNGQAFATITIAPAGPSYSGASGVELTSADEAALARLLIAWFNVFGAVTVLTDPAWVLRM
;
A
#
# COMPACT_ATOMS: atom_id res chain seq x y z
N GLY A 1 11.86 -18.14 15.25
CA GLY A 1 10.71 -17.78 14.40
C GLY A 1 9.43 -18.36 14.97
N VAL A 2 8.28 -17.88 14.52
CA VAL A 2 6.94 -18.34 14.90
C VAL A 2 6.18 -18.69 13.61
N ARG A 3 5.41 -19.79 13.63
CA ARG A 3 4.56 -20.22 12.53
C ARG A 3 3.08 -20.13 12.93
N PHE A 4 2.27 -19.53 12.08
CA PHE A 4 0.81 -19.50 12.19
C PHE A 4 0.20 -20.34 11.07
N VAL A 5 -0.67 -21.30 11.41
CA VAL A 5 -1.39 -22.07 10.39
C VAL A 5 -2.58 -21.25 9.88
N LEU A 6 -2.73 -21.16 8.56
CA LEU A 6 -3.82 -20.46 7.91
C LEU A 6 -4.94 -21.45 7.55
N TYR A 7 -6.17 -21.08 7.85
CA TYR A 7 -7.36 -21.90 7.65
C TYR A 7 -8.35 -21.22 6.71
N THR A 8 -9.14 -22.01 5.98
CA THR A 8 -10.31 -21.52 5.24
C THR A 8 -11.28 -20.82 6.19
N THR A 9 -11.86 -19.71 5.75
CA THR A 9 -12.93 -19.02 6.48
C THR A 9 -14.30 -19.35 5.89
N GLN A 10 -15.37 -19.17 6.68
CA GLN A 10 -16.74 -19.40 6.22
C GLN A 10 -17.46 -18.06 5.97
N PRO A 11 -17.72 -17.65 4.73
CA PRO A 11 -18.50 -16.45 4.46
C PRO A 11 -19.90 -16.52 5.13
N PRO A 12 -20.46 -15.41 5.62
CA PRO A 12 -19.94 -14.04 5.60
C PRO A 12 -19.11 -13.64 6.84
N ILE A 13 -19.09 -14.49 7.87
CA ILE A 13 -18.43 -14.27 9.15
C ILE A 13 -17.01 -14.82 9.01
N SER A 14 -15.99 -13.97 8.88
CA SER A 14 -14.57 -14.31 8.65
C SER A 14 -13.89 -15.18 9.74
N GLU A 15 -14.64 -16.06 10.39
CA GLU A 15 -14.21 -17.12 11.27
C GLU A 15 -13.67 -18.31 10.47
N PRO A 16 -12.71 -19.07 11.03
CA PRO A 16 -12.28 -20.33 10.47
C PRO A 16 -13.45 -21.31 10.30
N SER A 17 -13.50 -21.99 9.15
CA SER A 17 -14.49 -23.03 8.88
C SER A 17 -14.43 -24.14 9.93
N ARG A 18 -15.57 -24.77 10.21
CA ARG A 18 -15.62 -25.97 11.04
C ARG A 18 -16.18 -27.13 10.21
N PRO A 19 -15.41 -28.22 9.98
CA PRO A 19 -14.08 -28.49 10.52
C PRO A 19 -12.99 -27.56 9.96
N LEU A 20 -11.91 -27.40 10.74
CA LEU A 20 -10.75 -26.61 10.33
C LEU A 20 -10.10 -27.25 9.11
N THR A 21 -9.96 -26.47 8.04
CA THR A 21 -9.26 -26.91 6.83
C THR A 21 -8.05 -26.00 6.63
N ALA A 22 -6.86 -26.54 6.87
CA ALA A 22 -5.62 -25.79 6.71
C ALA A 22 -5.35 -25.56 5.21
N MET A 23 -5.03 -24.31 4.86
CA MET A 23 -4.73 -23.88 3.49
C MET A 23 -3.29 -23.42 3.31
N GLY A 24 -2.53 -23.26 4.39
CA GLY A 24 -1.18 -22.73 4.34
C GLY A 24 -0.66 -22.34 5.71
N TYR A 25 0.38 -21.53 5.74
CA TYR A 25 0.94 -20.98 6.96
C TYR A 25 1.66 -19.65 6.71
N ALA A 26 1.79 -18.84 7.77
CA ALA A 26 2.63 -17.66 7.80
C ALA A 26 3.78 -17.88 8.77
N ASP A 27 5.01 -17.58 8.33
CA ASP A 27 6.22 -17.66 9.14
C ASP A 27 6.74 -16.26 9.45
N LEU A 28 7.06 -16.02 10.73
CA LEU A 28 7.76 -14.84 11.22
C LEU A 28 9.15 -15.27 11.70
N THR A 29 10.19 -14.70 11.11
CA THR A 29 11.58 -15.06 11.40
C THR A 29 12.36 -13.84 11.85
N ASP A 30 12.97 -13.91 13.03
CA ASP A 30 13.94 -12.89 13.43
C ASP A 30 15.21 -13.06 12.61
N GLN A 31 15.55 -12.02 11.85
CA GLN A 31 16.73 -11.92 11.00
C GLN A 31 17.65 -10.78 11.48
N SER A 32 17.46 -10.32 12.72
CA SER A 32 18.20 -9.21 13.29
C SER A 32 19.70 -9.50 13.36
N THR A 33 20.47 -8.44 13.21
CA THR A 33 21.93 -8.43 13.39
C THR A 33 22.29 -7.58 14.61
N SER A 34 23.57 -7.48 14.95
CA SER A 34 24.03 -6.59 16.01
C SER A 34 23.75 -5.11 15.74
N SER A 35 23.49 -4.72 14.49
CA SER A 35 23.32 -3.32 14.07
C SER A 35 21.92 -2.98 13.54
N ALA A 36 21.04 -3.96 13.36
CA ALA A 36 19.70 -3.74 12.82
C ALA A 36 18.71 -4.79 13.32
N ALA A 37 17.51 -4.34 13.70
CA ALA A 37 16.38 -5.23 13.94
C ALA A 37 15.71 -5.54 12.60
N VAL A 38 15.55 -6.82 12.27
CA VAL A 38 14.98 -7.25 10.99
C VAL A 38 14.02 -8.42 11.22
N LEU A 39 12.78 -8.26 10.77
CA LEU A 39 11.77 -9.29 10.77
C LEU A 39 11.54 -9.79 9.34
N GLY A 40 11.77 -11.08 9.10
CA GLY A 40 11.32 -11.76 7.90
C GLY A 40 9.89 -12.26 8.05
N VAL A 41 9.08 -12.07 7.02
CA VAL A 41 7.69 -12.54 6.92
C VAL A 41 7.54 -13.35 5.65
N ALA A 42 6.96 -14.54 5.75
CA ALA A 42 6.59 -15.34 4.58
C ALA A 42 5.17 -15.91 4.73
N VAL A 43 4.37 -15.85 3.67
CA VAL A 43 3.06 -16.51 3.60
C VAL A 43 3.09 -17.55 2.51
N LEU A 44 2.81 -18.79 2.89
CA LEU A 44 2.87 -19.94 2.01
C LEU A 44 1.51 -20.62 1.95
N GLY A 45 1.08 -20.97 0.74
CA GLY A 45 -0.12 -21.78 0.51
C GLY A 45 0.20 -23.22 0.20
N GLY A 46 -0.74 -24.09 0.56
CA GLY A 46 -0.58 -25.54 0.51
C GLY A 46 0.03 -26.09 1.80
N THR A 47 -0.40 -27.30 2.14
CA THR A 47 0.08 -28.07 3.30
C THR A 47 0.93 -29.27 2.89
N GLY A 48 1.18 -29.43 1.59
CA GLY A 48 2.00 -30.50 1.00
C GLY A 48 3.51 -30.24 1.11
N PRO A 49 4.34 -31.14 0.54
CA PRO A 49 5.80 -31.07 0.66
C PRO A 49 6.43 -29.89 -0.10
N THR A 50 5.72 -29.31 -1.06
CA THR A 50 6.16 -28.19 -1.90
C THR A 50 5.13 -27.05 -1.84
N PRO A 51 5.09 -26.28 -0.74
CA PRO A 51 4.17 -25.16 -0.60
C PRO A 51 4.58 -23.99 -1.53
N VAL A 52 3.59 -23.23 -1.98
CA VAL A 52 3.78 -22.05 -2.84
C VAL A 52 3.95 -20.82 -1.97
N THR A 53 5.00 -20.02 -2.18
CA THR A 53 5.17 -18.75 -1.46
C THR A 53 4.42 -17.65 -2.18
N TYR A 54 3.41 -17.08 -1.51
CA TYR A 54 2.62 -15.97 -2.06
C TYR A 54 3.12 -14.62 -1.57
N VAL A 55 3.76 -14.56 -0.40
CA VAL A 55 4.32 -13.34 0.16
C VAL A 55 5.68 -13.67 0.76
N SER A 56 6.68 -12.85 0.48
CA SER A 56 7.93 -12.87 1.23
C SER A 56 8.49 -11.47 1.30
N TYR A 57 8.61 -10.92 2.51
CA TYR A 57 9.23 -9.61 2.71
C TYR A 57 9.97 -9.54 4.03
N THR A 58 10.78 -8.50 4.15
CA THR A 58 11.46 -8.12 5.38
C THR A 58 10.99 -6.76 5.84
N VAL A 59 10.91 -6.57 7.15
CA VAL A 59 10.76 -5.27 7.80
C VAL A 59 12.04 -5.01 8.57
N ALA A 60 12.84 -4.07 8.11
CA ALA A 60 14.05 -3.64 8.80
C ALA A 60 13.77 -2.34 9.54
N ARG A 61 14.29 -2.21 10.76
CA ARG A 61 14.26 -0.97 11.52
C ARG A 61 15.67 -0.48 11.79
N SER A 62 15.90 0.79 11.49
CA SER A 62 17.15 1.48 11.84
C SER A 62 17.21 1.78 13.33
N ALA A 63 18.42 1.74 13.89
CA ALA A 63 18.68 2.29 15.22
C ALA A 63 18.52 3.83 15.20
N ALA A 64 18.29 4.43 16.38
CA ALA A 64 18.14 5.88 16.63
C ALA A 64 19.09 6.78 15.78
N PRO A 65 18.71 8.04 15.44
CA PRO A 65 17.89 8.95 16.25
C PRO A 65 16.42 9.15 15.85
N ALA A 66 15.99 8.75 14.66
CA ALA A 66 14.59 8.76 14.25
C ALA A 66 14.21 7.35 13.77
N PRO A 67 13.02 6.83 14.15
CA PRO A 67 12.66 5.51 13.71
C PRO A 67 12.34 5.56 12.21
N ALA A 68 13.18 4.86 11.45
CA ALA A 68 12.93 4.57 10.05
C ALA A 68 12.81 3.06 9.86
N TRP A 69 11.80 2.67 9.08
CA TRP A 69 11.56 1.30 8.68
C TRP A 69 11.74 1.16 7.19
N ALA A 70 12.16 -0.02 6.75
CA ALA A 70 12.19 -0.39 5.36
C ALA A 70 11.42 -1.71 5.19
N VAL A 71 10.55 -1.75 4.19
CA VAL A 71 9.87 -2.96 3.74
C VAL A 71 10.46 -3.34 2.39
N VAL A 72 10.95 -4.57 2.25
CA VAL A 72 11.47 -5.07 0.97
C VAL A 72 11.04 -6.50 0.77
N GLY A 73 10.43 -6.82 -0.37
CA GLY A 73 9.99 -8.17 -0.68
C GLY A 73 9.09 -8.23 -1.89
N PHE A 74 8.25 -9.27 -1.96
CA PHE A 74 7.29 -9.45 -3.04
C PHE A 74 5.95 -10.02 -2.54
N VAL A 75 4.92 -9.82 -3.36
CA VAL A 75 3.64 -10.53 -3.30
C VAL A 75 3.31 -11.11 -4.67
N THR A 76 2.71 -12.28 -4.70
CA THR A 76 2.23 -12.90 -5.93
C THR A 76 0.90 -13.60 -5.70
N ASP A 77 0.07 -13.65 -6.75
CA ASP A 77 -1.13 -14.50 -6.82
C ASP A 77 -0.90 -15.78 -7.66
N GLY A 78 0.35 -16.02 -8.09
CA GLY A 78 0.75 -17.11 -8.97
C GLY A 78 0.75 -16.75 -10.47
N ALA A 79 0.20 -15.60 -10.86
CA ALA A 79 0.24 -15.07 -12.23
C ALA A 79 0.99 -13.73 -12.30
N THR A 80 0.76 -12.86 -11.32
CA THR A 80 1.37 -11.55 -11.18
C THR A 80 2.36 -11.60 -10.04
N LEU A 81 3.56 -11.04 -10.22
CA LEU A 81 4.54 -10.88 -9.15
C LEU A 81 4.88 -9.40 -9.00
N LEU A 82 4.57 -8.88 -7.82
CA LEU A 82 4.81 -7.49 -7.46
C LEU A 82 5.99 -7.45 -6.50
N ASP A 83 7.10 -6.87 -6.95
CA ASP A 83 8.22 -6.52 -6.09
C ASP A 83 7.91 -5.20 -5.39
N LEU A 84 8.11 -5.15 -4.08
CA LEU A 84 7.79 -4.02 -3.22
C LEU A 84 9.07 -3.54 -2.53
N THR A 85 9.32 -2.25 -2.63
CA THR A 85 10.24 -1.55 -1.73
C THR A 85 9.53 -0.38 -1.10
N SER A 86 9.71 -0.18 0.20
CA SER A 86 9.20 1.00 0.87
C SER A 86 10.10 1.45 1.99
N ALA A 87 10.19 2.76 2.17
CA ALA A 87 10.80 3.40 3.31
C ALA A 87 9.74 4.19 4.07
N VAL A 88 9.71 4.00 5.39
CA VAL A 88 8.80 4.70 6.29
C VAL A 88 9.64 5.50 7.27
N THR A 89 9.38 6.79 7.34
CA THR A 89 10.02 7.68 8.32
C THR A 89 8.95 8.39 9.14
N ALA A 90 9.15 8.43 10.45
CA ALA A 90 8.23 9.12 11.35
C ALA A 90 8.97 10.17 12.16
N THR A 91 8.42 11.38 12.16
CA THR A 91 8.77 12.43 13.11
C THR A 91 7.67 12.56 14.16
N SER A 92 7.80 13.50 15.09
CA SER A 92 6.70 13.79 15.98
C SER A 92 5.45 14.20 15.19
N THR A 93 5.53 15.00 14.12
CA THR A 93 4.36 15.60 13.47
C THR A 93 3.93 14.98 12.14
N LEU A 94 4.78 14.16 11.54
CA LEU A 94 4.62 13.69 10.17
C LEU A 94 5.10 12.25 10.01
N LEU A 95 4.26 11.42 9.41
CA LEU A 95 4.63 10.13 8.82
C LEU A 95 4.89 10.35 7.33
N THR A 96 6.00 9.85 6.82
CA THR A 96 6.32 9.83 5.38
C THR A 96 6.56 8.39 4.95
N VAL A 97 5.98 8.02 3.83
CA VAL A 97 6.09 6.69 3.21
C VAL A 97 6.52 6.89 1.77
N GLN A 98 7.63 6.30 1.38
CA GLN A 98 8.10 6.26 0.00
C GLN A 98 8.08 4.83 -0.49
N THR A 99 7.24 4.53 -1.47
CA THR A 99 6.99 3.18 -1.95
C THR A 99 7.26 3.09 -3.44
N ALA A 100 7.91 2.01 -3.87
CA ALA A 100 7.94 1.57 -5.24
C ALA A 100 7.40 0.14 -5.33
N VAL A 101 6.55 -0.10 -6.33
CA VAL A 101 6.05 -1.43 -6.68
C VAL A 101 6.33 -1.68 -8.15
N ASP A 102 7.02 -2.77 -8.44
CA ASP A 102 7.32 -3.20 -9.80
C ASP A 102 6.56 -4.48 -10.10
N ASP A 103 5.73 -4.47 -11.15
CA ASP A 103 5.13 -5.66 -11.70
C ASP A 103 6.14 -6.35 -12.63
N ALA A 104 6.73 -7.43 -12.13
CA ALA A 104 7.72 -8.19 -12.89
C ALA A 104 7.12 -8.94 -14.09
N THR A 105 5.79 -9.10 -14.14
CA THR A 105 5.08 -9.81 -15.21
C THR A 105 4.87 -8.94 -16.44
N ASP A 106 4.48 -7.67 -16.26
CA ASP A 106 4.16 -6.78 -17.39
C ASP A 106 5.00 -5.48 -17.45
N GLY A 107 5.89 -5.26 -16.48
CA GLY A 107 6.79 -4.11 -16.43
C GLY A 107 6.13 -2.81 -15.95
N THR A 108 4.92 -2.89 -15.40
CA THR A 108 4.25 -1.75 -14.77
C THR A 108 5.00 -1.32 -13.51
N HIS A 109 5.17 -0.01 -13.33
CA HIS A 109 5.84 0.58 -12.18
C HIS A 109 4.93 1.56 -11.45
N VAL A 110 4.78 1.38 -10.15
CA VAL A 110 4.14 2.33 -9.25
C VAL A 110 5.20 2.97 -8.37
N SER A 111 5.14 4.29 -8.21
CA SER A 111 5.92 5.02 -7.22
C SER A 111 5.00 5.96 -6.46
N GLU A 112 5.11 5.98 -5.14
CA GLU A 112 4.36 6.86 -4.27
C GLU A 112 5.29 7.50 -3.24
N THR A 113 5.23 8.82 -3.10
CA THR A 113 5.66 9.49 -1.87
C THR A 113 4.44 10.05 -1.17
N GLY A 114 3.99 9.36 -0.13
CA GLY A 114 2.84 9.72 0.70
C GLY A 114 3.26 10.29 2.04
N THR A 115 2.44 11.18 2.61
CA THR A 115 2.60 11.69 3.97
C THR A 115 1.28 11.73 4.71
N LEU A 116 1.34 11.60 6.02
CA LEU A 116 0.21 11.79 6.92
C LEU A 116 0.63 12.67 8.10
N SER A 117 -0.01 13.84 8.22
CA SER A 117 0.22 14.76 9.35
C SER A 117 -0.59 14.37 10.58
N ARG A 118 -0.22 14.90 11.75
CA ARG A 118 -1.03 14.82 12.98
C ARG A 118 -2.42 15.45 12.88
N THR A 119 -2.60 16.37 11.94
CA THR A 119 -3.91 16.97 11.69
C THR A 119 -4.72 16.12 10.72
N TRP A 120 -4.29 14.90 10.36
CA TRP A 120 -4.95 14.02 9.39
C TRP A 120 -5.01 14.57 7.98
N LYS A 121 -4.02 15.39 7.61
CA LYS A 121 -3.78 15.74 6.22
C LYS A 121 -2.94 14.64 5.60
N ASN A 122 -3.53 13.88 4.69
CA ASN A 122 -2.82 12.95 3.84
C ASN A 122 -2.45 13.66 2.53
N SER A 123 -1.23 13.50 2.06
CA SER A 123 -0.83 14.02 0.75
C SER A 123 0.07 13.03 0.05
N ALA A 124 0.00 12.98 -1.26
CA ALA A 124 0.93 12.16 -2.01
C ALA A 124 1.28 12.70 -3.37
N ASP A 125 2.38 12.17 -3.83
CA ASP A 125 2.82 12.15 -5.20
C ASP A 125 2.84 10.71 -5.67
N PHE A 126 1.77 10.29 -6.34
CA PHE A 126 1.57 8.93 -6.84
C PHE A 126 1.76 8.91 -8.34
N SER A 127 2.51 7.94 -8.86
CA SER A 127 2.69 7.71 -10.29
C SER A 127 2.54 6.24 -10.62
N LEU A 128 1.85 5.97 -11.73
CA LEU A 128 1.75 4.67 -12.39
C LEU A 128 2.35 4.81 -13.79
N THR A 129 3.35 4.01 -14.11
CA THR A 129 3.96 3.96 -15.43
C THR A 129 3.77 2.58 -16.03
N SER A 130 3.29 2.52 -17.27
CA SER A 130 3.18 1.29 -18.04
C SER A 130 3.69 1.55 -19.46
N GLY A 131 4.72 0.82 -19.87
CA GLY A 131 5.45 1.10 -21.10
C GLY A 131 6.02 2.52 -21.13
N ALA A 132 5.59 3.34 -22.10
CA ALA A 132 6.02 4.73 -22.25
C ALA A 132 5.04 5.74 -21.64
N GLU A 133 3.94 5.27 -21.05
CA GLU A 133 2.90 6.14 -20.50
C GLU A 133 2.99 6.23 -18.98
N THR A 134 2.92 7.45 -18.45
CA THR A 134 2.89 7.72 -17.01
C THR A 134 1.67 8.53 -16.66
N VAL A 135 0.86 8.00 -15.75
CA VAL A 135 -0.21 8.75 -15.06
C VAL A 135 0.33 9.16 -13.68
N ARG A 136 0.20 10.44 -13.33
CA ARG A 136 0.65 10.96 -12.03
C ARG A 136 -0.46 11.75 -11.35
N ALA A 137 -0.74 11.42 -10.10
CA ALA A 137 -1.70 12.09 -9.23
C ALA A 137 -0.93 12.75 -8.08
N THR A 138 -1.01 14.07 -7.98
CA THR A 138 -0.32 14.83 -6.93
C THR A 138 -1.30 15.72 -6.21
N GLY A 139 -1.35 15.63 -4.88
CA GLY A 139 -2.30 16.40 -4.11
C GLY A 139 -2.40 16.01 -2.65
N GLY A 140 -3.47 16.45 -2.01
CA GLY A 140 -3.70 16.15 -0.60
C GLY A 140 -5.14 16.29 -0.17
N VAL A 141 -5.48 15.50 0.83
CA VAL A 141 -6.81 15.37 1.43
C VAL A 141 -6.68 15.56 2.93
N GLN A 142 -7.44 16.52 3.44
CA GLN A 142 -7.71 16.64 4.86
C GLN A 142 -8.83 15.66 5.19
N LEU A 143 -8.57 14.67 6.04
CA LEU A 143 -9.61 13.75 6.52
C LEU A 143 -10.41 14.40 7.65
N ASP A 144 -11.72 14.13 7.72
CA ASP A 144 -12.55 14.49 8.87
C ASP A 144 -12.65 13.31 9.84
N THR A 145 -11.85 13.34 10.89
CA THR A 145 -11.83 12.31 11.92
C THR A 145 -12.98 12.42 12.93
N THR A 146 -13.70 13.55 12.95
CA THR A 146 -14.86 13.71 13.84
C THR A 146 -16.09 13.09 13.20
N GLY A 147 -16.33 13.42 11.93
CA GLY A 147 -17.41 12.86 11.12
C GLY A 147 -17.15 11.44 10.63
N HIS A 148 -15.89 10.97 10.67
CA HIS A 148 -15.45 9.74 10.00
C HIS A 148 -15.78 9.75 8.49
N THR A 149 -15.65 10.93 7.88
CA THR A 149 -15.99 11.19 6.47
C THR A 149 -14.79 11.76 5.72
N TRP A 150 -14.96 11.90 4.40
CA TRP A 150 -14.08 12.75 3.61
C TRP A 150 -14.13 14.18 4.18
N GLY A 151 -12.95 14.79 4.34
CA GLY A 151 -12.89 16.24 4.56
C GLY A 151 -12.76 16.95 3.21
N SER A 152 -11.73 17.77 3.04
CA SER A 152 -11.52 18.55 1.82
C SER A 152 -10.13 18.35 1.22
N GLY A 153 -10.05 18.42 -0.10
CA GLY A 153 -8.78 18.21 -0.79
C GLY A 153 -8.87 18.41 -2.29
N SER A 154 -7.71 18.39 -2.92
CA SER A 154 -7.61 18.41 -4.37
C SER A 154 -6.40 17.60 -4.81
N VAL A 155 -6.56 16.91 -5.94
CA VAL A 155 -5.53 16.08 -6.58
C VAL A 155 -5.49 16.48 -8.04
N ALA A 156 -4.32 16.96 -8.48
CA ALA A 156 -4.05 17.19 -9.89
C ALA A 156 -3.61 15.88 -10.53
N VAL A 157 -4.18 15.56 -11.69
CA VAL A 157 -3.84 14.37 -12.47
C VAL A 157 -3.23 14.79 -13.79
N THR A 158 -2.08 14.22 -14.08
CA THR A 158 -1.37 14.40 -15.35
C THR A 158 -1.16 13.08 -16.06
N VAL A 159 -1.16 13.12 -17.39
CA VAL A 159 -0.78 12.00 -18.27
C VAL A 159 0.41 12.46 -19.09
N ASN A 160 1.53 11.75 -18.99
CA ASN A 160 2.81 12.11 -19.62
C ASN A 160 3.23 13.57 -19.33
N GLY A 161 2.96 14.03 -18.11
CA GLY A 161 3.24 15.39 -17.65
C GLY A 161 2.26 16.48 -18.13
N GLN A 162 1.28 16.15 -18.97
CA GLN A 162 0.24 17.08 -19.40
C GLN A 162 -0.95 17.04 -18.44
N ALA A 163 -1.52 18.20 -18.12
CA ALA A 163 -2.71 18.29 -17.27
C ALA A 163 -3.88 17.57 -17.92
N PHE A 164 -4.47 16.61 -17.20
CA PHE A 164 -5.59 15.81 -17.69
C PHE A 164 -6.87 16.11 -16.91
N ALA A 165 -6.81 16.07 -15.58
CA ALA A 165 -7.98 16.26 -14.74
C ALA A 165 -7.60 16.79 -13.34
N THR A 166 -8.60 17.29 -12.62
CA THR A 166 -8.54 17.57 -11.20
C THR A 166 -9.62 16.79 -10.47
N ILE A 167 -9.22 16.05 -9.43
CA ILE A 167 -10.13 15.41 -8.49
C ILE A 167 -10.30 16.38 -7.32
N THR A 168 -11.54 16.79 -7.06
CA THR A 168 -11.88 17.61 -5.89
C THR A 168 -12.55 16.73 -4.86
N ILE A 169 -12.06 16.78 -3.62
CA ILE A 169 -12.59 15.96 -2.53
C ILE A 169 -13.31 16.88 -1.55
N ALA A 170 -14.54 16.50 -1.23
CA ALA A 170 -15.42 17.21 -0.31
C ALA A 170 -16.20 16.19 0.54
N PRO A 171 -16.90 16.63 1.60
CA PRO A 171 -17.66 15.72 2.47
C PRO A 171 -18.75 14.91 1.76
N ALA A 172 -19.29 15.41 0.65
CA ALA A 172 -20.26 14.69 -0.18
C ALA A 172 -19.63 13.59 -1.05
N GLY A 173 -18.29 13.53 -1.12
CA GLY A 173 -17.53 12.62 -1.97
C GLY A 173 -16.64 13.35 -2.99
N PRO A 174 -15.87 12.58 -3.79
CA PRO A 174 -15.04 13.13 -4.85
C PRO A 174 -15.87 13.59 -6.05
N SER A 175 -15.44 14.67 -6.69
CA SER A 175 -15.89 15.10 -8.01
C SER A 175 -14.71 15.24 -8.97
N TYR A 176 -14.98 15.07 -10.26
CA TYR A 176 -13.95 15.01 -11.31
C TYR A 176 -14.19 16.13 -12.31
N SER A 177 -13.12 16.78 -12.73
CA SER A 177 -13.16 17.84 -13.73
C SER A 177 -11.99 17.69 -14.69
N GLY A 178 -12.26 17.78 -15.99
CA GLY A 178 -11.21 17.77 -17.00
C GLY A 178 -10.38 19.04 -16.94
N ALA A 179 -9.13 18.96 -17.39
CA ALA A 179 -8.32 20.14 -17.68
C ALA A 179 -8.94 20.95 -18.83
N SER A 180 -8.40 22.14 -19.11
CA SER A 180 -8.90 22.98 -20.20
C SER A 180 -8.87 22.24 -21.54
N GLY A 181 -10.02 22.13 -22.20
CA GLY A 181 -10.16 21.40 -23.47
C GLY A 181 -10.27 19.87 -23.33
N VAL A 182 -10.31 19.34 -22.10
CA VAL A 182 -10.54 17.92 -21.83
C VAL A 182 -11.97 17.73 -21.37
N GLU A 183 -12.75 16.97 -22.15
CA GLU A 183 -14.06 16.47 -21.75
C GLU A 183 -13.88 15.05 -21.18
N LEU A 184 -14.30 14.85 -19.92
CA LEU A 184 -14.20 13.54 -19.28
C LEU A 184 -15.36 12.65 -19.70
N THR A 185 -15.05 11.41 -20.06
CA THR A 185 -16.04 10.35 -20.23
C THR A 185 -16.33 9.68 -18.89
N SER A 186 -17.40 8.87 -18.83
CA SER A 186 -17.69 8.04 -17.66
C SER A 186 -16.58 7.01 -17.36
N ALA A 187 -15.86 6.57 -18.39
CA ALA A 187 -14.71 5.70 -18.22
C ALA A 187 -13.54 6.44 -17.56
N ASP A 188 -13.31 7.70 -17.92
CA ASP A 188 -12.28 8.55 -17.31
C ASP A 188 -12.59 8.80 -15.83
N GLU A 189 -13.83 9.14 -15.50
CA GLU A 189 -14.24 9.31 -14.10
C GLU A 189 -14.04 8.03 -13.28
N ALA A 190 -14.39 6.87 -13.84
CA ALA A 190 -14.17 5.58 -13.19
C ALA A 190 -12.67 5.24 -13.05
N ALA A 191 -11.82 5.67 -13.98
CA ALA A 191 -10.38 5.51 -13.89
C ALA A 191 -9.78 6.44 -12.81
N LEU A 192 -10.21 7.70 -12.76
CA LEU A 192 -9.82 8.67 -11.73
C LEU A 192 -10.23 8.22 -10.33
N ALA A 193 -11.41 7.62 -10.19
CA ALA A 193 -11.86 7.01 -8.93
C ALA A 193 -10.94 5.87 -8.48
N ARG A 194 -10.56 4.98 -9.41
CA ARG A 194 -9.62 3.88 -9.13
C ARG A 194 -8.22 4.38 -8.80
N LEU A 195 -7.74 5.41 -9.48
CA LEU A 195 -6.46 6.06 -9.21
C LEU A 195 -6.42 6.63 -7.77
N LEU A 196 -7.49 7.30 -7.35
CA LEU A 196 -7.62 7.81 -5.98
C LEU A 196 -7.61 6.67 -4.94
N ILE A 197 -8.35 5.59 -5.20
CA ILE A 197 -8.37 4.41 -4.31
C ILE A 197 -7.00 3.72 -4.26
N ALA A 198 -6.35 3.55 -5.41
CA ALA A 198 -5.03 2.92 -5.51
C ALA A 198 -4.00 3.67 -4.67
N TRP A 199 -3.99 5.00 -4.76
CA TRP A 199 -3.17 5.86 -3.90
C TRP A 199 -3.39 5.53 -2.41
N PHE A 200 -4.61 5.62 -1.89
CA PHE A 200 -4.86 5.33 -0.46
C PHE A 200 -4.49 3.90 -0.07
N ASN A 201 -4.73 2.94 -0.97
CA ASN A 201 -4.44 1.53 -0.72
C ASN A 201 -2.95 1.24 -0.65
N VAL A 202 -2.10 1.84 -1.50
CA VAL A 202 -0.65 1.61 -1.44
C VAL A 202 -0.08 2.16 -0.13
N PHE A 203 -0.43 3.40 0.23
CA PHE A 203 -0.05 3.99 1.52
C PHE A 203 -0.50 3.12 2.70
N GLY A 204 -1.79 2.75 2.73
CA GLY A 204 -2.37 1.95 3.78
C GLY A 204 -1.74 0.56 3.89
N ALA A 205 -1.56 -0.13 2.75
CA ALA A 205 -0.99 -1.47 2.72
C ALA A 205 0.42 -1.50 3.32
N VAL A 206 1.29 -0.57 2.94
CA VAL A 206 2.65 -0.50 3.50
C VAL A 206 2.62 -0.27 5.00
N THR A 207 1.76 0.62 5.50
CA THR A 207 1.67 0.83 6.95
C THR A 207 1.27 -0.45 7.69
N VAL A 208 0.31 -1.21 7.17
CA VAL A 208 -0.11 -2.51 7.73
C VAL A 208 1.00 -3.57 7.64
N LEU A 209 1.79 -3.59 6.56
CA LEU A 209 2.92 -4.52 6.45
C LEU A 209 3.99 -4.29 7.53
N THR A 210 4.03 -3.11 8.16
CA THR A 210 4.92 -2.85 9.30
C THR A 210 4.35 -3.31 10.66
N ASP A 211 3.04 -3.58 10.78
CA ASP A 211 2.36 -3.92 12.04
C ASP A 211 2.98 -5.11 12.79
N PRO A 212 3.38 -6.22 12.13
CA PRO A 212 4.02 -7.33 12.82
C PRO A 212 5.28 -6.91 13.60
N ALA A 213 6.09 -5.99 13.06
CA ALA A 213 7.27 -5.48 13.73
C ALA A 213 6.90 -4.64 14.97
N TRP A 214 5.83 -3.85 14.88
CA TRP A 214 5.31 -3.07 16.01
C TRP A 214 4.84 -3.94 17.17
N VAL A 215 4.04 -4.97 16.88
CA VAL A 215 3.52 -5.91 17.90
C VAL A 215 4.65 -6.63 18.61
N LEU A 216 5.71 -7.00 17.85
CA LEU A 216 6.88 -7.68 18.37
C LEU A 216 7.90 -6.74 19.04
N ARG A 217 7.62 -5.43 19.10
CA ARG A 217 8.49 -4.37 19.65
C ARG A 217 9.90 -4.37 19.04
N MET A 218 9.99 -4.71 17.75
CA MET A 218 11.23 -4.62 16.97
C MET A 218 11.43 -3.20 16.44
#